data_AF-A0A7J3EEI6-F1
#
_entry.id   AF-A0A7J3EEI6-F1
#
_cell.length_a   1.000
_cell.length_b   1.000
_cell.length_c   1.000
_cell.angle_alpha   90.00
_cell.angle_beta   90.00
_cell.angle_gamma   90.00
#
_symmetry.space_group_name_H-M   'P 1'
#
loop_
_entity.id
_entity.type
_entity.pdbx_description
1 polymer ?
#
loop_
_entity_poly.entity_id
_entity_poly.type
_entity_poly.pdbx_seq_one_letter_code
_entity_poly.pdbx_strand_id
1 'polypeptide(L)'
;DREVAEHLIGVEVDSVNVMSVLRMRELGMKTEDVEKLLTPCYYYVPHNSLISMSLASSTLEAIEFLKDSPYRPLAIKASKEPDHALSILEVGFKRHLAEDCEKALLGDRFHLGTLISFLNLKFYEVFDLITMLNGKVEGFEIREIREALILHQNMKS
;
A
#
# COMPACT_ATOMS: atom_id res chain seq x y z
N ASP A 1 -19.72 -10.68 -7.71
CA ASP A 1 -18.53 -11.56 -7.83
C ASP A 1 -17.34 -10.87 -8.48
N ARG A 2 -17.44 -10.52 -9.77
CA ARG A 2 -16.34 -9.87 -10.52
C ARG A 2 -15.95 -8.51 -9.93
N GLU A 3 -16.92 -7.69 -9.56
CA GLU A 3 -16.67 -6.32 -9.10
C GLU A 3 -15.82 -6.25 -7.83
N VAL A 4 -16.10 -7.10 -6.83
CA VAL A 4 -15.30 -7.16 -5.59
C VAL A 4 -13.87 -7.63 -5.89
N ALA A 5 -13.71 -8.68 -6.70
CA ALA A 5 -12.39 -9.16 -7.08
C ALA A 5 -11.60 -8.12 -7.89
N GLU A 6 -12.27 -7.45 -8.82
CA GLU A 6 -11.71 -6.37 -9.65
C GLU A 6 -11.28 -5.18 -8.79
N HIS A 7 -12.08 -4.81 -7.79
CA HIS A 7 -11.73 -3.77 -6.83
C HIS A 7 -10.49 -4.14 -6.01
N LEU A 8 -10.47 -5.33 -5.39
CA LEU A 8 -9.34 -5.78 -4.56
C LEU A 8 -8.03 -5.85 -5.36
N ILE A 9 -8.07 -6.45 -6.55
CA ILE A 9 -6.92 -6.54 -7.44
C ILE A 9 -6.52 -5.15 -7.95
N GLY A 10 -7.48 -4.30 -8.29
CA GLY A 10 -7.23 -2.94 -8.75
C GLY A 10 -6.50 -2.09 -7.71
N VAL A 11 -6.93 -2.15 -6.45
CA VAL A 11 -6.26 -1.47 -5.33
C VAL A 11 -4.87 -2.03 -5.10
N GLU A 12 -4.69 -3.36 -5.17
CA GLU A 12 -3.38 -4.00 -5.04
C GLU A 12 -2.42 -3.55 -6.14
N VAL A 13 -2.87 -3.55 -7.41
CA VAL A 13 -2.08 -3.11 -8.57
C VAL A 13 -1.68 -1.64 -8.44
N ASP A 14 -2.61 -0.76 -8.09
CA ASP A 14 -2.31 0.65 -7.85
C ASP A 14 -1.25 0.81 -6.75
N SER A 15 -1.38 0.08 -5.65
CA SER A 15 -0.42 0.14 -4.54
C SER A 15 0.98 -0.30 -4.97
N VAL A 16 1.08 -1.38 -5.75
CA VAL A 16 2.35 -1.89 -6.29
C VAL A 16 2.95 -0.86 -7.25
N ASN A 17 2.18 -0.33 -8.19
CA ASN A 17 2.66 0.65 -9.15
C ASN A 17 3.11 1.94 -8.47
N VAL A 18 2.31 2.49 -7.55
CA VAL A 18 2.64 3.70 -6.78
C VAL A 18 3.93 3.49 -5.98
N MET A 19 4.02 2.41 -5.19
CA MET A 19 5.22 2.14 -4.39
C MET A 19 6.45 1.90 -5.26
N SER A 20 6.28 1.26 -6.42
CA SER A 20 7.37 1.03 -7.37
C SER A 20 7.89 2.35 -7.94
N VAL A 21 7.01 3.25 -8.40
CA VAL A 21 7.41 4.59 -8.87
C VAL A 21 8.16 5.35 -7.78
N LEU A 22 7.62 5.41 -6.56
CA LEU A 22 8.24 6.16 -5.45
C LEU A 22 9.63 5.61 -5.12
N ARG A 23 9.79 4.28 -4.98
CA ARG A 23 11.07 3.65 -4.66
C ARG A 23 12.10 3.81 -5.77
N MET A 24 11.70 3.61 -7.02
CA MET A 24 12.63 3.75 -8.16
C MET A 24 13.10 5.19 -8.36
N ARG A 25 12.24 6.19 -8.08
CA ARG A 25 12.65 7.60 -8.05
C ARG A 25 13.67 7.87 -6.95
N GLU A 26 13.47 7.36 -5.74
CA GLU A 26 14.46 7.46 -4.64
C GLU A 26 15.81 6.81 -5.00
N LEU A 27 15.79 5.76 -5.83
CA LEU A 27 16.99 5.13 -6.38
C LEU A 27 17.62 5.88 -7.58
N GLY A 28 17.03 7.00 -8.01
CA GLY A 28 17.52 7.80 -9.14
C GLY A 28 17.33 7.16 -10.51
N MET A 29 16.38 6.23 -10.65
CA MET A 29 16.08 5.60 -11.93
C MET A 29 15.45 6.59 -12.92
N LYS A 30 15.75 6.42 -14.21
CA LYS A 30 15.16 7.22 -15.28
C LYS A 30 13.69 6.84 -15.49
N THR A 31 12.88 7.82 -15.88
CA THR A 31 11.43 7.63 -16.09
C THR A 31 11.13 6.54 -17.12
N GLU A 32 11.92 6.44 -18.19
CA GLU A 32 11.72 5.43 -19.24
C GLU A 32 11.97 4.01 -18.74
N ASP A 33 12.81 3.83 -17.72
CA ASP A 33 13.05 2.52 -17.11
C ASP A 33 12.02 2.21 -16.03
N VAL A 34 11.55 3.24 -15.30
CA VAL A 34 10.41 3.14 -14.37
C VAL A 34 9.18 2.64 -15.10
N GLU A 35 8.83 3.24 -16.24
CA GLU A 35 7.64 2.90 -17.03
C GLU A 35 7.62 1.42 -17.45
N LYS A 36 8.76 0.88 -17.89
CA LYS A 36 8.91 -0.53 -18.30
C LYS A 36 8.68 -1.53 -17.16
N LEU A 37 8.81 -1.08 -15.91
CA LEU A 37 8.67 -1.92 -14.71
C LEU A 37 7.29 -1.82 -14.07
N LEU A 38 6.41 -0.96 -14.59
CA LEU A 38 5.02 -0.87 -14.12
C LEU A 38 4.22 -2.09 -14.56
N THR A 39 3.31 -2.51 -13.69
CA THR A 39 2.25 -3.45 -14.07
C THR A 39 1.31 -2.71 -15.03
N PRO A 40 1.03 -3.23 -16.24
CA PRO A 40 0.24 -2.53 -17.27
C PRO A 40 -1.27 -2.60 -16.99
N CYS A 41 -1.67 -2.26 -15.77
CA CYS A 41 -3.03 -2.24 -15.26
C CYS A 41 -3.14 -1.03 -14.31
N TYR A 42 -4.26 -0.29 -14.39
CA TYR A 42 -4.46 0.97 -13.68
C TYR A 42 -5.90 1.04 -13.21
N TYR A 43 -6.12 1.28 -11.92
CA TYR A 43 -7.46 1.29 -11.35
C TYR A 43 -7.94 2.70 -10.98
N TYR A 44 -7.43 3.27 -9.89
CA TYR A 44 -7.68 4.66 -9.50
C TYR A 44 -6.54 5.60 -9.87
N VAL A 45 -5.31 5.10 -10.02
CA VAL A 45 -4.15 5.93 -10.40
C VAL A 45 -3.81 5.66 -11.86
N PRO A 46 -4.16 6.56 -12.78
CA PRO A 46 -3.94 6.33 -14.19
C PRO A 46 -2.45 6.41 -14.55
N HIS A 47 -2.08 5.78 -15.66
CA HIS A 47 -0.70 5.71 -16.14
C HIS A 47 -0.02 7.09 -16.21
N ASN A 48 -0.70 8.11 -16.73
CA ASN A 48 -0.15 9.46 -16.84
C ASN A 48 0.20 10.05 -15.46
N SER A 49 -0.61 9.79 -14.42
CA SER A 49 -0.28 10.20 -13.05
C SER A 49 0.98 9.50 -12.55
N LEU A 50 1.14 8.19 -12.79
CA LEU A 50 2.36 7.45 -12.42
C LEU A 50 3.61 7.99 -13.11
N ILE A 51 3.51 8.35 -14.40
CA ILE A 51 4.61 9.00 -15.13
C ILE A 51 4.90 10.38 -14.54
N SER A 52 3.89 11.20 -14.28
CA SER A 52 4.10 12.50 -13.61
C SER A 52 4.73 12.37 -12.22
N MET A 53 4.34 11.35 -11.44
CA MET A 53 4.94 11.03 -10.15
C MET A 53 6.42 10.62 -10.27
N SER A 54 6.81 9.95 -11.34
CA SER A 54 8.21 9.57 -11.59
C SER A 54 9.09 10.77 -11.95
N LEU A 55 8.50 11.81 -12.56
CA LEU A 55 9.16 13.05 -12.97
C LEU A 55 9.19 14.13 -11.87
N ALA A 56 8.44 13.94 -10.78
CA ALA A 56 8.36 14.88 -9.67
C ALA A 56 9.75 15.14 -9.04
N SER A 57 10.00 16.39 -8.64
CA SER A 57 11.27 16.83 -8.08
C SER A 57 11.52 16.35 -6.63
N SER A 58 10.47 15.91 -5.95
CA SER A 58 10.54 15.41 -4.57
C SER A 58 9.47 14.36 -4.31
N THR A 59 9.66 13.57 -3.26
CA THR A 59 8.65 12.61 -2.79
C THR A 59 7.36 13.30 -2.35
N LEU A 60 7.42 14.50 -1.77
CA LEU A 60 6.23 15.26 -1.44
C LEU A 60 5.43 15.64 -2.67
N GLU A 61 6.08 16.16 -3.71
CA GLU A 61 5.44 16.50 -4.97
C GLU A 61 4.84 15.25 -5.64
N ALA A 62 5.54 14.11 -5.61
CA ALA A 62 5.01 12.87 -6.15
C ALA A 62 3.73 12.41 -5.43
N ILE A 63 3.65 12.61 -4.11
CA ILE A 63 2.49 12.19 -3.31
C ILE A 63 1.26 13.06 -3.57
N GLU A 64 1.43 14.30 -4.06
CA GLU A 64 0.31 15.17 -4.43
C GLU A 64 -0.61 14.52 -5.47
N PHE A 65 -0.07 13.77 -6.43
CA PHE A 65 -0.85 13.06 -7.46
C PHE A 65 -1.81 12.00 -6.88
N LEU A 66 -1.60 11.56 -5.65
CA LEU A 66 -2.51 10.62 -4.98
C LEU A 66 -3.73 11.33 -4.36
N LYS A 67 -3.70 12.65 -4.20
CA LYS A 67 -4.80 13.41 -3.55
C LYS A 67 -6.09 13.45 -4.37
N ASP A 68 -5.99 13.21 -5.67
CA ASP A 68 -7.14 13.13 -6.58
C ASP A 68 -7.75 11.72 -6.66
N SER A 69 -7.18 10.76 -5.92
CA SER A 69 -7.63 9.37 -5.85
C SER A 69 -8.25 9.05 -4.48
N PRO A 70 -8.89 7.88 -4.32
CA PRO A 70 -9.31 7.38 -3.00
C PRO A 70 -8.17 7.28 -1.97
N TYR A 71 -6.91 7.32 -2.40
CA TYR A 71 -5.72 7.29 -1.53
C TYR A 71 -5.37 8.65 -0.91
N ARG A 72 -6.19 9.69 -1.11
CA ARG A 72 -6.00 11.02 -0.51
C ARG A 72 -5.71 11.00 1.00
N PRO A 73 -6.40 10.21 1.85
CA PRO A 73 -6.08 10.17 3.28
C PRO A 73 -4.66 9.68 3.56
N LEU A 74 -4.19 8.69 2.79
CA LEU A 74 -2.81 8.18 2.87
C LEU A 74 -1.81 9.25 2.44
N ALA A 75 -2.10 9.94 1.34
CA ALA A 75 -1.27 11.03 0.83
C ALA A 75 -1.10 12.14 1.88
N ILE A 76 -2.20 12.60 2.48
CA ILE A 76 -2.19 13.62 3.54
C ILE A 76 -1.37 13.16 4.75
N LYS A 77 -1.48 11.88 5.14
CA LYS A 77 -0.73 11.33 6.26
C LYS A 77 0.77 11.32 5.95
N ALA A 78 1.15 10.82 4.78
CA ALA A 78 2.54 10.75 4.35
C ALA A 78 3.19 12.13 4.18
N SER A 79 2.43 13.14 3.70
CA SER A 79 2.94 14.51 3.55
C SER A 79 3.29 15.19 4.89
N LYS A 80 2.75 14.73 6.02
CA LYS A 80 3.05 15.29 7.34
C LYS A 80 4.39 14.83 7.90
N GLU A 81 4.89 13.69 7.42
CA GLU A 81 6.14 13.07 7.87
C GLU A 81 6.96 12.66 6.64
N PRO A 82 7.57 13.64 5.92
CA PRO A 82 8.20 13.41 4.63
C PRO A 82 9.30 12.34 4.67
N ASP A 83 10.09 12.32 5.75
CA ASP A 83 11.18 11.36 5.95
C ASP A 83 10.69 9.91 6.12
N HIS A 84 9.44 9.73 6.52
CA HIS A 84 8.78 8.43 6.71
C HIS A 84 7.66 8.18 5.68
N ALA A 85 7.57 9.03 4.65
CA ALA A 85 6.45 9.00 3.71
C ALA A 85 6.29 7.64 3.00
N LEU A 86 7.39 7.03 2.55
CA LEU A 86 7.36 5.72 1.89
C LEU A 86 6.85 4.62 2.83
N SER A 87 7.34 4.57 4.07
CA SER A 87 6.88 3.58 5.06
C SER A 87 5.42 3.79 5.44
N ILE A 88 4.98 5.05 5.59
CA ILE A 88 3.59 5.41 5.89
C ILE A 88 2.66 4.98 4.75
N LEU A 89 3.06 5.22 3.50
CA LEU A 89 2.29 4.79 2.34
C LEU A 89 2.26 3.28 2.21
N GLU A 90 3.39 2.59 2.37
CA GLU A 90 3.45 1.14 2.26
C GLU A 90 2.53 0.44 3.26
N VAL A 91 2.65 0.78 4.53
CA VAL A 91 1.78 0.23 5.58
C VAL A 91 0.34 0.70 5.38
N GLY A 92 0.14 1.94 4.95
CA GLY A 92 -1.16 2.53 4.66
C GLY A 92 -1.93 1.81 3.56
N PHE A 93 -1.29 1.51 2.43
CA PHE A 93 -1.90 0.75 1.33
C PHE A 93 -2.26 -0.67 1.76
N LYS A 94 -1.36 -1.36 2.47
CA LYS A 94 -1.62 -2.71 3.00
C LYS A 94 -2.81 -2.72 3.95
N ARG A 95 -2.91 -1.73 4.84
CA ARG A 95 -4.05 -1.54 5.75
C ARG A 95 -5.34 -1.24 5.00
N HIS A 96 -5.30 -0.36 4.01
CA HIS A 96 -6.47 -0.04 3.18
C HIS A 96 -7.01 -1.30 2.48
N LEU A 97 -6.13 -2.08 1.84
CA LEU A 97 -6.53 -3.33 1.21
C LEU A 97 -7.01 -4.38 2.23
N ALA A 98 -6.41 -4.43 3.42
CA ALA A 98 -6.87 -5.31 4.50
C ALA A 98 -8.30 -4.96 4.95
N GLU A 99 -8.62 -3.67 5.12
CA GLU A 99 -9.97 -3.20 5.46
C GLU A 99 -10.99 -3.61 4.39
N ASP A 100 -10.63 -3.51 3.11
CA ASP A 100 -11.51 -3.93 2.01
C ASP A 100 -11.67 -5.46 1.95
N CYS A 101 -10.61 -6.21 2.29
CA CYS A 101 -10.68 -7.66 2.43
C CYS A 101 -11.62 -8.08 3.58
N GLU A 102 -11.54 -7.42 4.74
CA GLU A 102 -12.43 -7.69 5.87
C GLU A 102 -13.90 -7.44 5.51
N LYS A 103 -14.19 -6.33 4.82
CA LYS A 103 -15.54 -6.03 4.33
C LYS A 103 -16.04 -7.10 3.35
N ALA A 104 -15.19 -7.56 2.44
CA ALA A 104 -15.54 -8.60 1.47
C ALA A 104 -15.82 -9.97 2.12
N LEU A 105 -15.25 -10.26 3.30
CA LEU A 105 -15.56 -11.49 4.05
C LEU A 105 -16.88 -11.44 4.82
N LEU A 106 -17.37 -10.24 5.17
CA LEU A 106 -18.64 -10.04 5.88
C LEU A 106 -19.87 -10.12 4.96
N GLY A 107 -19.66 -10.01 3.64
CA GLY A 107 -20.70 -10.08 2.60
C GLY A 107 -21.10 -11.50 2.20
N ASP A 108 -21.52 -11.66 0.94
CA ASP A 108 -21.77 -12.98 0.35
C ASP A 108 -20.45 -13.76 0.24
N ARG A 109 -20.45 -15.01 0.72
CA ARG A 109 -19.22 -15.81 0.91
C ARG A 109 -18.89 -16.73 -0.27
N PHE A 110 -19.69 -16.69 -1.33
CA PHE A 110 -19.55 -17.56 -2.50
C PHE A 110 -19.03 -16.83 -3.74
N HIS A 111 -18.03 -15.96 -3.60
CA HIS A 111 -17.41 -15.28 -4.73
C HIS A 111 -15.89 -15.23 -4.66
N LEU A 112 -15.23 -15.06 -5.81
CA LEU A 112 -13.77 -15.03 -5.94
C LEU A 112 -13.10 -14.01 -5.00
N GLY A 113 -13.77 -12.88 -4.75
CA GLY A 113 -13.31 -11.88 -3.78
C GLY A 113 -13.08 -12.44 -2.38
N THR A 114 -13.89 -13.41 -1.93
CA THR A 114 -13.77 -14.00 -0.59
C THR A 114 -12.47 -14.79 -0.46
N LEU A 115 -12.09 -15.53 -1.51
CA LEU A 115 -10.84 -16.28 -1.53
C LEU A 115 -9.64 -15.34 -1.57
N ILE A 116 -9.68 -14.30 -2.42
CA ILE A 116 -8.63 -13.27 -2.50
C ILE A 116 -8.45 -12.60 -1.14
N SER A 117 -9.55 -12.17 -0.52
CA SER A 117 -9.53 -11.54 0.80
C SER A 117 -8.96 -12.43 1.88
N PHE A 118 -9.39 -13.70 1.94
CA PHE A 118 -8.85 -14.65 2.90
C PHE A 118 -7.33 -14.81 2.74
N LEU A 119 -6.84 -15.00 1.51
CA LEU A 119 -5.42 -15.14 1.24
C LEU A 119 -4.63 -13.89 1.64
N ASN A 120 -5.09 -12.71 1.24
CA ASN A 120 -4.42 -11.44 1.59
C ASN A 120 -4.34 -11.22 3.10
N LEU A 121 -5.43 -11.46 3.83
CA LEU A 121 -5.40 -11.34 5.30
C LEU A 121 -4.44 -12.37 5.93
N LYS A 122 -4.37 -13.60 5.41
CA LYS A 122 -3.38 -14.59 5.88
C LYS A 122 -1.94 -14.18 5.58
N PHE A 123 -1.67 -13.57 4.43
CA PHE A 123 -0.35 -13.00 4.17
C PHE A 123 0.00 -11.87 5.14
N TYR A 124 -0.95 -10.98 5.44
CA TYR A 124 -0.74 -9.89 6.39
C TYR A 124 -0.54 -10.37 7.84
N GLU A 125 -1.23 -11.43 8.28
CA GLU A 125 -0.93 -12.09 9.57
C GLU A 125 0.53 -12.56 9.64
N VAL A 126 1.04 -13.19 8.57
CA VAL A 126 2.44 -13.64 8.51
C VAL A 126 3.40 -12.46 8.50
N PHE A 127 3.10 -11.38 7.76
CA PHE A 127 3.93 -10.17 7.76
C PHE A 127 3.95 -9.48 9.13
N ASP A 128 2.85 -9.46 9.86
CA ASP A 128 2.81 -8.95 11.23
C ASP A 128 3.71 -9.79 12.16
N LEU A 129 3.68 -11.12 12.04
CA LEU A 129 4.58 -12.01 12.79
C LEU A 129 6.05 -11.73 12.48
N ILE A 130 6.40 -11.59 11.20
CA ILE A 130 7.77 -11.27 10.78
C ILE A 130 8.18 -9.89 11.33
N THR A 131 7.31 -8.89 11.24
CA THR A 131 7.55 -7.54 11.75
C THR A 131 7.80 -7.56 13.26
N MET A 132 7.00 -8.31 14.03
CA MET A 132 7.20 -8.46 15.47
C MET A 132 8.51 -9.18 15.82
N LEU A 133 8.85 -10.25 15.09
CA LEU A 133 10.08 -11.00 15.32
C LEU A 133 11.31 -10.13 15.04
N ASN A 134 11.36 -9.50 13.86
CA ASN A 134 12.46 -8.62 13.48
C ASN A 134 12.55 -7.44 14.44
N GLY A 135 11.41 -6.81 14.78
CA GLY A 135 11.42 -5.67 15.68
C GLY A 135 11.95 -6.00 17.08
N LYS A 136 11.64 -7.19 17.58
CA LYS A 136 12.20 -7.68 18.85
C LYS A 136 13.69 -8.00 18.76
N VAL A 137 14.16 -8.56 17.65
CA VAL A 137 15.58 -8.88 17.42
C VAL A 137 16.42 -7.61 17.32
N GLU A 138 15.93 -6.59 16.61
CA GLU A 138 16.59 -5.30 16.42
C GLU A 138 16.45 -4.36 17.63
N GLY A 139 15.60 -4.71 18.60
CA GLY A 139 15.43 -3.94 19.83
C GLY A 139 14.58 -2.67 19.69
N PHE A 140 13.68 -2.62 18.70
CA PHE A 140 12.74 -1.50 18.55
C PHE A 140 11.74 -1.45 19.71
N GLU A 141 11.27 -0.24 20.02
CA GLU A 141 10.24 -0.04 21.03
C GLU A 141 8.93 -0.69 20.58
N ILE A 142 8.15 -1.20 21.54
CA ILE A 142 6.86 -1.86 21.25
C ILE A 142 5.93 -0.93 20.45
N ARG A 143 5.98 0.38 20.70
CA ARG A 143 5.21 1.37 19.95
C ARG A 143 5.57 1.39 18.47
N GLU A 144 6.86 1.39 18.15
CA GLU A 144 7.36 1.43 16.76
C GLU A 144 6.97 0.15 16.01
N ILE A 145 7.12 -1.01 16.67
CA ILE A 145 6.69 -2.29 16.11
C ILE A 145 5.19 -2.26 15.79
N ARG A 146 4.36 -1.77 16.72
CA ARG A 146 2.90 -1.68 16.53
C ARG A 146 2.51 -0.76 15.38
N GLU A 147 3.20 0.37 15.23
CA GLU A 147 2.96 1.33 14.15
C GLU A 147 3.28 0.74 12.77
N ALA A 148 4.14 -0.27 12.69
CA ALA A 148 4.47 -1.00 11.46
C ALA A 148 3.52 -2.18 11.14
N LEU A 149 2.68 -2.63 12.10
CA LEU A 149 1.75 -3.76 11.87
C LEU A 149 0.62 -3.40 10.92
N ILE A 150 0.20 -4.34 10.09
CA ILE A 150 -0.89 -4.17 9.14
C ILE A 150 -2.22 -4.39 9.87
N LEU A 151 -2.43 -5.57 10.46
CA LEU A 151 -3.72 -5.95 11.04
C LEU A 151 -3.80 -5.61 12.53
N HIS A 152 -2.75 -5.89 13.30
CA HIS A 152 -2.83 -5.96 14.77
C HIS A 152 -2.32 -4.72 15.51
N GLN A 153 -2.65 -3.53 15.01
CA GLN A 153 -2.19 -2.25 15.60
C GLN A 153 -2.59 -2.10 17.08
N ASN A 154 -3.74 -2.66 17.46
CA ASN A 154 -4.34 -2.57 18.78
C ASN A 154 -4.27 -3.88 19.56
N MET A 155 -3.12 -4.58 19.58
CA MET A 155 -2.91 -5.65 20.55
C MET A 155 -3.03 -5.07 21.97
N LYS A 156 -4.23 -5.16 22.55
CA LYS A 156 -4.46 -4.84 23.96
C LYS A 156 -3.61 -5.81 24.78
N SER A 157 -2.67 -5.24 25.52
CA SER A 157 -1.97 -5.90 26.63
C SER A 157 -2.96 -6.25 27.72
#